data_AF-A0A374BMQ0-F1
#
_entry.id   AF-A0A374BMQ0-F1
#
_cell.length_a   1.000
_cell.length_b   1.000
_cell.length_c   1.000
_cell.angle_alpha   90.00
_cell.angle_beta   90.00
_cell.angle_gamma   90.00
#
_symmetry.space_group_name_H-M   'P 1'
#
loop_
_entity.id
_entity.type
_entity.pdbx_description
1 polymer ?
#
loop_
_entity_poly.entity_id
_entity_poly.type
_entity_poly.pdbx_seq_one_letter_code
_entity_poly.pdbx_strand_id
1 'polypeptide(L)'
;MIDITVDRFEAILPFVGAASEDVFNKMLESFDDTYQDLVTNIIGQDHENDATMVGSRLLLQVERYVMIATFLDRLHSQDIIMTDNGFGVVSNDNIAPASQFRVDALERELTYRRDMARHNMINELRRVDGWAETEQALDNIRSFFWSPVLLRQYYYIDHKPTFDDLASFRSNIDTAENFLRKQLSDDLIDQLLSEERKAKFEPNHRTAKLKILDFIALFLPQNGDITDRQDTHGSFENLLRFIEDHLDDFTKYRDSTAYKANHMQAYENKADDTTFFFAG
;
A
#
# COMPACT_ATOMS: atom_id res chain seq x y z
N MET A 1 12.98 -19.87 -8.84
CA MET A 1 12.66 -19.56 -10.26
C MET A 1 11.21 -19.91 -10.55
N ILE A 2 10.43 -18.94 -11.02
CA ILE A 2 9.04 -19.13 -11.42
C ILE A 2 8.97 -19.64 -12.86
N ASP A 3 8.10 -20.62 -13.13
CA ASP A 3 7.92 -21.21 -14.46
C ASP A 3 6.80 -20.47 -15.21
N ILE A 4 7.16 -19.39 -15.90
CA ILE A 4 6.22 -18.62 -16.73
C ILE A 4 6.19 -19.23 -18.13
N THR A 5 5.01 -19.61 -18.61
CA THR A 5 4.82 -20.11 -19.97
C THR A 5 4.34 -19.01 -20.92
N VAL A 6 4.54 -19.21 -22.24
CA VAL A 6 4.00 -18.31 -23.29
C VAL A 6 2.48 -18.17 -23.17
N ASP A 7 1.75 -19.27 -22.93
CA ASP A 7 0.30 -19.23 -22.74
C ASP A 7 -0.12 -18.34 -21.56
N ARG A 8 0.64 -18.38 -20.45
CA ARG A 8 0.41 -17.51 -19.29
C ARG A 8 0.70 -16.06 -19.61
N PHE A 9 1.78 -15.81 -20.34
CA PHE A 9 2.16 -14.48 -20.82
C PHE A 9 1.09 -13.87 -21.71
N GLU A 10 0.58 -14.62 -22.69
CA GLU A 10 -0.53 -14.21 -23.55
C GLU A 10 -1.81 -13.93 -22.76
N ALA A 11 -2.14 -14.77 -21.77
CA ALA A 11 -3.33 -14.56 -20.95
C ALA A 11 -3.25 -13.26 -20.12
N ILE A 12 -2.05 -12.83 -19.73
CA ILE A 12 -1.84 -11.62 -18.91
C ILE A 12 -1.65 -10.38 -19.78
N LEU A 13 -1.01 -10.52 -20.94
CA LEU A 13 -0.72 -9.46 -21.90
C LEU A 13 -1.35 -9.78 -23.28
N PRO A 14 -2.68 -9.93 -23.38
CA PRO A 14 -3.35 -10.44 -24.58
C PRO A 14 -3.21 -9.52 -25.81
N PHE A 15 -2.84 -8.26 -25.59
CA PHE A 15 -2.61 -7.28 -26.65
C PHE A 15 -1.28 -7.47 -27.39
N VAL A 16 -0.36 -8.29 -26.87
CA VAL A 16 0.90 -8.63 -27.56
C VAL A 16 0.62 -9.52 -28.79
N GLY A 17 -0.51 -10.23 -28.81
CA GLY A 17 -1.08 -10.85 -30.00
C GLY A 17 -0.14 -11.86 -30.66
N ALA A 18 0.04 -11.74 -31.98
CA ALA A 18 0.82 -12.69 -32.78
C ALA A 18 2.34 -12.63 -32.54
N ALA A 19 2.85 -11.62 -31.83
CA ALA A 19 4.27 -11.46 -31.51
C ALA A 19 4.64 -12.04 -30.12
N SER A 20 3.71 -12.69 -29.44
CA SER A 20 3.86 -13.08 -28.03
C SER A 20 5.04 -14.00 -27.76
N GLU A 21 5.34 -14.95 -28.65
CA GLU A 21 6.50 -15.84 -28.47
C GLU A 21 7.85 -15.12 -28.62
N ASP A 22 7.99 -14.22 -29.61
CA ASP A 22 9.22 -13.44 -29.81
C ASP A 22 9.45 -12.45 -28.66
N VAL A 23 8.40 -11.73 -28.25
CA VAL A 23 8.45 -10.80 -27.12
C VAL A 23 8.75 -11.56 -25.82
N PHE A 24 8.08 -12.70 -25.59
CA PHE A 24 8.33 -13.55 -24.43
C PHE A 24 9.79 -14.02 -24.37
N ASN A 25 10.33 -14.53 -25.48
CA ASN A 25 11.72 -15.02 -25.54
C ASN A 25 12.74 -13.92 -25.24
N LYS A 26 12.48 -12.68 -25.70
CA LYS A 26 13.33 -11.51 -25.38
C LYS A 26 13.28 -11.10 -23.91
N MET A 27 12.19 -11.41 -23.22
CA MET A 27 11.98 -11.06 -21.81
C MET A 27 12.40 -12.16 -20.84
N LEU A 28 12.60 -13.38 -21.31
CA LEU A 28 12.79 -14.57 -20.49
C LEU A 28 13.86 -14.41 -19.42
N GLU A 29 15.02 -13.84 -19.79
CA GLU A 29 16.12 -13.60 -18.84
C GLU A 29 15.78 -12.55 -17.78
N SER A 30 14.94 -11.57 -18.12
CA SER A 30 14.58 -10.46 -17.22
C SER A 30 13.47 -10.82 -16.21
N PHE A 31 12.75 -11.92 -16.46
CA PHE A 31 11.76 -12.39 -15.49
C PHE A 31 12.42 -12.84 -14.19
N ASP A 32 13.61 -13.45 -14.25
CA ASP A 32 14.32 -13.87 -13.04
C ASP A 32 14.80 -12.66 -12.25
N ASP A 33 15.40 -11.64 -12.90
CA ASP A 33 15.81 -10.39 -12.25
C ASP A 33 14.65 -9.72 -11.50
N THR A 34 13.52 -9.53 -12.20
CA THR A 34 12.30 -8.93 -11.62
C THR A 34 11.74 -9.77 -10.48
N TYR A 35 11.86 -11.09 -10.58
CA TYR A 35 11.44 -12.00 -9.52
C TYR A 35 12.36 -11.92 -8.30
N GLN A 36 13.68 -11.86 -8.49
CA GLN A 36 14.64 -11.70 -7.38
C GLN A 36 14.46 -10.35 -6.67
N ASP A 37 14.09 -9.30 -7.40
CA ASP A 37 13.72 -8.01 -6.81
C ASP A 37 12.46 -8.13 -5.93
N LEU A 38 11.46 -8.91 -6.35
CA LEU A 38 10.30 -9.22 -5.51
C LEU A 38 10.68 -10.02 -4.26
N VAL A 39 11.57 -11.01 -4.40
CA VAL A 39 12.07 -11.81 -3.27
C VAL A 39 12.76 -10.91 -2.26
N THR A 40 13.63 -10.03 -2.72
CA THR A 40 14.38 -9.11 -1.86
C THR A 40 13.47 -8.12 -1.13
N ASN A 41 12.50 -7.52 -1.83
CA ASN A 41 11.78 -6.35 -1.34
C ASN A 41 10.37 -6.64 -0.78
N ILE A 42 9.76 -7.81 -1.07
CA ILE A 42 8.36 -8.09 -0.74
C ILE A 42 8.17 -9.49 -0.15
N ILE A 43 8.70 -10.53 -0.79
CA ILE A 43 8.41 -11.91 -0.39
C ILE A 43 9.29 -12.33 0.80
N GLY A 44 10.59 -12.02 0.75
CA GLY A 44 11.59 -12.51 1.69
C GLY A 44 12.09 -13.92 1.30
N GLN A 45 13.39 -14.16 1.46
CA GLN A 45 14.04 -15.41 1.04
C GLN A 45 13.42 -16.65 1.71
N ASP A 46 13.00 -16.52 2.98
CA ASP A 46 12.39 -17.60 3.76
C ASP A 46 11.00 -18.02 3.23
N HIS A 47 10.36 -17.17 2.41
CA HIS A 47 9.02 -17.39 1.86
C HIS A 47 9.01 -17.62 0.34
N GLU A 48 10.17 -17.87 -0.28
CA GLU A 48 10.26 -18.15 -1.72
C GLU A 48 9.44 -19.40 -2.10
N ASN A 49 9.44 -20.42 -1.23
CA ASN A 49 8.64 -21.64 -1.42
C ASN A 49 7.14 -21.35 -1.42
N ASP A 50 6.67 -20.44 -0.57
CA ASP A 50 5.27 -20.01 -0.55
C ASP A 50 4.90 -19.28 -1.86
N ALA A 51 5.80 -18.44 -2.34
CA ALA A 51 5.63 -17.66 -3.57
C ALA A 51 5.66 -18.51 -4.85
N THR A 52 6.32 -19.66 -4.82
CA THR A 52 6.46 -20.58 -5.97
C THR A 52 5.51 -21.78 -5.90
N MET A 53 4.67 -21.87 -4.86
CA MET A 53 3.74 -22.97 -4.69
C MET A 53 2.70 -23.02 -5.83
N VAL A 54 2.80 -24.07 -6.66
CA VAL A 54 1.95 -24.28 -7.83
C VAL A 54 0.47 -24.30 -7.46
N GLY A 55 -0.32 -23.53 -8.20
CA GLY A 55 -1.78 -23.42 -7.99
C GLY A 55 -2.18 -22.48 -6.85
N SER A 56 -1.22 -21.89 -6.12
CA SER A 56 -1.53 -20.91 -5.08
C SER A 56 -2.00 -19.58 -5.67
N ARG A 57 -2.80 -18.85 -4.88
CA ARG A 57 -3.21 -17.48 -5.23
C ARG A 57 -2.01 -16.52 -5.23
N LEU A 58 -1.02 -16.78 -4.36
CA LEU A 58 0.19 -15.99 -4.26
C LEU A 58 1.02 -16.09 -5.55
N LEU A 59 1.30 -17.31 -6.04
CA LEU A 59 2.01 -17.53 -7.30
C LEU A 59 1.31 -16.82 -8.47
N LEU A 60 -0.02 -16.87 -8.53
CA LEU A 60 -0.78 -16.15 -9.57
C LEU A 60 -0.52 -14.62 -9.55
N GLN A 61 -0.35 -14.01 -8.37
CA GLN A 61 -0.03 -12.59 -8.29
C GLN A 61 1.45 -12.31 -8.58
N VAL A 62 2.35 -13.21 -8.18
CA VAL A 62 3.78 -13.14 -8.50
C VAL A 62 4.00 -13.18 -10.01
N GLU A 63 3.45 -14.18 -10.69
CA GLU A 63 3.49 -14.31 -12.15
C GLU A 63 2.99 -13.04 -12.85
N ARG A 64 1.82 -12.54 -12.43
CA ARG A 64 1.22 -11.31 -12.97
C ARG A 64 2.12 -10.10 -12.79
N TYR A 65 2.66 -9.92 -11.58
CA TYR A 65 3.54 -8.80 -11.30
C TYR A 65 4.79 -8.88 -12.17
N VAL A 66 5.48 -10.02 -12.16
CA VAL A 66 6.76 -10.19 -12.89
C VAL A 66 6.55 -9.93 -14.37
N MET A 67 5.54 -10.52 -15.00
CA MET A 67 5.28 -10.31 -16.43
C MET A 67 4.99 -8.85 -16.77
N ILE A 68 4.13 -8.18 -15.98
CA ILE A 68 3.75 -6.80 -16.27
C ILE A 68 4.89 -5.82 -15.97
N ALA A 69 5.60 -5.99 -14.85
CA ALA A 69 6.72 -5.15 -14.47
C ALA A 69 7.86 -5.27 -15.48
N THR A 70 8.24 -6.49 -15.85
CA THR A 70 9.25 -6.74 -16.89
C THR A 70 8.85 -6.12 -18.22
N PHE A 71 7.55 -6.21 -18.60
CA PHE A 71 7.07 -5.64 -19.85
C PHE A 71 7.14 -4.12 -19.84
N LEU A 72 6.75 -3.47 -18.74
CA LEU A 72 6.83 -2.03 -18.58
C LEU A 72 8.27 -1.53 -18.68
N ASP A 73 9.22 -2.19 -18.01
CA ASP A 73 10.63 -1.81 -18.08
C ASP A 73 11.20 -1.94 -19.50
N ARG A 74 10.86 -3.03 -20.21
CA ARG A 74 11.29 -3.26 -21.59
C ARG A 74 10.58 -2.38 -22.62
N LEU A 75 9.38 -1.88 -22.30
CA LEU A 75 8.70 -0.86 -23.09
C LEU A 75 9.49 0.46 -23.06
N HIS A 76 10.14 0.78 -21.94
CA HIS A 76 10.95 1.99 -21.77
C HIS A 76 12.39 1.84 -22.27
N SER A 77 12.94 0.62 -22.30
CA SER A 77 14.34 0.35 -22.71
C SER A 77 14.60 0.32 -24.23
N GLN A 78 13.59 0.59 -25.07
CA GLN A 78 13.66 0.50 -26.54
C GLN A 78 13.91 -0.92 -27.11
N ASP A 79 14.01 -1.97 -26.27
CA ASP A 79 14.23 -3.36 -26.73
C ASP A 79 12.97 -3.98 -27.34
N ILE A 80 11.79 -3.46 -26.97
CA ILE A 80 10.54 -3.78 -27.63
C ILE A 80 10.27 -2.68 -28.67
N ILE A 81 11.02 -2.73 -29.78
CA ILE A 81 10.63 -2.01 -30.99
C ILE A 81 9.37 -2.68 -31.51
N MET A 82 8.27 -1.95 -31.48
CA MET A 82 7.00 -2.32 -32.09
C MET A 82 7.24 -2.67 -33.57
N THR A 83 7.05 -3.92 -33.94
CA THR A 83 7.20 -4.39 -35.32
C THR A 83 5.84 -4.71 -35.93
N ASP A 84 5.84 -5.11 -37.20
CA ASP A 84 4.68 -5.27 -38.10
C ASP A 84 3.54 -6.17 -37.58
N ASN A 85 3.66 -6.80 -36.40
CA ASN A 85 2.61 -7.61 -35.75
C ASN A 85 2.19 -7.13 -34.33
N GLY A 86 2.59 -5.91 -33.89
CA GLY A 86 2.04 -5.23 -32.70
C GLY A 86 2.83 -3.96 -32.30
N PHE A 87 2.25 -2.83 -31.87
CA PHE A 87 0.86 -2.35 -31.83
C PHE A 87 0.49 -1.57 -33.12
N GLY A 88 -0.16 -2.23 -34.06
CA GLY A 88 -0.99 -1.59 -35.08
C GLY A 88 -2.45 -1.57 -34.64
N VAL A 89 -3.20 -0.48 -34.85
CA VAL A 89 -4.67 -0.64 -34.96
C VAL A 89 -4.91 -1.39 -36.26
N VAL A 90 -5.52 -2.57 -36.21
CA VAL A 90 -6.05 -3.19 -37.43
C VAL A 90 -7.29 -2.39 -37.84
N SER A 91 -7.12 -1.44 -38.76
CA SER A 91 -8.22 -0.94 -39.58
C SER A 91 -7.82 -1.06 -41.04
N ASN A 92 -8.32 -2.10 -41.71
CA ASN A 92 -8.26 -2.34 -43.16
C ASN A 92 -6.84 -2.25 -43.76
N ASP A 93 -6.13 -3.39 -43.80
CA ASP A 93 -4.95 -3.68 -44.62
C ASP A 93 -3.74 -2.72 -44.56
N ASN A 94 -3.78 -1.66 -43.74
CA ASN A 94 -2.68 -0.73 -43.49
C ASN A 94 -2.40 -0.64 -41.99
N ILE A 95 -1.20 -1.08 -41.59
CA ILE A 95 -0.71 -1.02 -40.22
C ILE A 95 -0.08 0.36 -40.01
N ALA A 96 -0.67 1.18 -39.13
CA ALA A 96 -0.11 2.46 -38.72
C ALA A 96 0.42 2.39 -37.28
N PRO A 97 1.54 3.08 -36.95
CA PRO A 97 2.05 3.16 -35.58
C PRO A 97 0.97 3.60 -34.59
N ALA A 98 0.92 2.99 -33.41
CA ALA A 98 0.04 3.46 -32.35
C ALA A 98 0.37 4.92 -32.00
N SER A 99 -0.66 5.75 -31.80
CA SER A 99 -0.45 7.11 -31.33
C SER A 99 0.13 7.12 -29.91
N GLN A 100 0.92 8.15 -29.57
CA GLN A 100 1.47 8.34 -28.22
C GLN A 100 0.38 8.20 -27.14
N PHE A 101 -0.79 8.78 -27.38
CA PHE A 101 -1.94 8.68 -26.48
C PHE A 101 -2.35 7.23 -26.16
N ARG A 102 -2.27 6.30 -27.12
CA ARG A 102 -2.60 4.89 -26.90
C ARG A 102 -1.51 4.16 -26.11
N VAL A 103 -0.24 4.53 -26.33
CA VAL A 103 0.89 4.00 -25.56
C VAL A 103 0.78 4.46 -24.10
N ASP A 104 0.57 5.76 -23.87
CA ASP A 104 0.39 6.31 -22.52
C ASP A 104 -0.80 5.67 -21.80
N ALA A 105 -1.92 5.43 -22.50
CA ALA A 105 -3.09 4.77 -21.93
C ALA A 105 -2.83 3.31 -21.54
N LEU A 106 -2.07 2.57 -22.37
CA LEU A 106 -1.65 1.21 -22.08
C LEU A 106 -0.72 1.18 -20.87
N GLU A 107 0.28 2.06 -20.84
CA GLU A 107 1.24 2.15 -19.75
C GLU A 107 0.52 2.38 -18.42
N ARG A 108 -0.40 3.36 -18.37
CA ARG A 108 -1.23 3.60 -17.17
C ARG A 108 -2.04 2.37 -16.75
N GLU A 109 -2.65 1.66 -17.71
CA GLU A 109 -3.41 0.45 -17.40
C GLU A 109 -2.52 -0.65 -16.83
N LEU A 110 -1.35 -0.87 -17.43
CA LEU A 110 -0.39 -1.89 -17.00
C LEU A 110 0.21 -1.55 -15.64
N THR A 111 0.59 -0.29 -15.40
CA THR A 111 1.06 0.19 -14.10
C THR A 111 0.02 -0.07 -13.02
N TYR A 112 -1.26 0.26 -13.27
CA TYR A 112 -2.33 -0.08 -12.33
C TYR A 112 -2.46 -1.60 -12.10
N ARG A 113 -2.42 -2.41 -13.16
CA ARG A 113 -2.53 -3.87 -13.03
C ARG A 113 -1.35 -4.49 -12.26
N ARG A 114 -0.13 -3.98 -12.47
CA ARG A 114 1.08 -4.35 -11.70
C ARG A 114 0.88 -4.01 -10.23
N ASP A 115 0.42 -2.81 -9.92
CA ASP A 115 0.25 -2.34 -8.54
C ASP A 115 -0.89 -3.08 -7.82
N MET A 116 -1.95 -3.44 -8.53
CA MET A 116 -2.99 -4.34 -8.02
C MET A 116 -2.45 -5.75 -7.74
N ALA A 117 -1.59 -6.28 -8.61
CA ALA A 117 -0.91 -7.56 -8.37
C ALA A 117 -0.02 -7.48 -7.12
N ARG A 118 0.73 -6.38 -6.93
CA ARG A 118 1.52 -6.14 -5.71
C ARG A 118 0.64 -6.08 -4.46
N HIS A 119 -0.47 -5.33 -4.49
CA HIS A 119 -1.40 -5.29 -3.36
C HIS A 119 -1.95 -6.67 -3.00
N ASN A 120 -2.39 -7.43 -4.01
CA ASN A 120 -2.94 -8.76 -3.79
C ASN A 120 -1.87 -9.74 -3.30
N MET A 121 -0.64 -9.64 -3.81
CA MET A 121 0.50 -10.43 -3.34
C MET A 121 0.76 -10.20 -1.85
N ILE A 122 0.87 -8.95 -1.42
CA ILE A 122 1.00 -8.59 0.00
C ILE A 122 -0.18 -9.13 0.81
N ASN A 123 -1.41 -9.02 0.31
CA ASN A 123 -2.58 -9.58 1.00
C ASN A 123 -2.55 -11.10 1.18
N GLU A 124 -2.02 -11.85 0.21
CA GLU A 124 -1.83 -13.30 0.36
C GLU A 124 -0.68 -13.61 1.32
N LEU A 125 0.44 -12.86 1.25
CA LEU A 125 1.60 -13.03 2.14
C LEU A 125 1.26 -12.78 3.61
N ARG A 126 0.36 -11.85 3.93
CA ARG A 126 -0.12 -11.62 5.32
C ARG A 126 -0.75 -12.86 5.98
N ARG A 127 -1.11 -13.89 5.18
CA ARG A 127 -1.67 -15.16 5.67
C ARG A 127 -0.63 -16.28 5.75
N VAL A 128 0.60 -16.03 5.29
CA VAL A 128 1.72 -16.96 5.38
C VAL A 128 2.33 -16.83 6.76
N ASP A 129 2.45 -17.95 7.47
CA ASP A 129 3.00 -17.99 8.82
C ASP A 129 4.44 -17.46 8.81
N GLY A 130 4.75 -16.53 9.72
CA GLY A 130 6.08 -15.92 9.85
C GLY A 130 6.33 -14.69 8.98
N TRP A 131 5.62 -14.54 7.84
CA TRP A 131 5.90 -13.42 6.91
C TRP A 131 5.70 -12.05 7.56
N ALA A 132 4.66 -11.90 8.38
CA ALA A 132 4.31 -10.64 9.05
C ALA A 132 5.40 -10.05 9.98
N GLU A 133 6.40 -10.85 10.35
CA GLU A 133 7.52 -10.46 11.22
C GLU A 133 8.83 -10.21 10.44
N THR A 134 8.82 -10.39 9.12
CA THR A 134 9.98 -10.13 8.25
C THR A 134 10.22 -8.63 8.05
N GLU A 135 11.45 -8.29 7.65
CA GLU A 135 11.79 -6.92 7.23
C GLU A 135 10.91 -6.47 6.04
N GLN A 136 10.64 -7.38 5.10
CA GLN A 136 9.78 -7.09 3.95
C GLN A 136 8.36 -6.72 4.38
N ALA A 137 7.78 -7.41 5.37
CA ALA A 137 6.46 -7.06 5.88
C ALA A 137 6.46 -5.71 6.62
N LEU A 138 7.52 -5.42 7.39
CA LEU A 138 7.69 -4.13 8.07
C LEU A 138 7.78 -2.98 7.06
N ASP A 139 8.55 -3.15 5.98
CA ASP A 139 8.72 -2.11 4.96
C ASP A 139 7.46 -1.89 4.11
N ASN A 140 6.78 -2.97 3.72
CA ASN A 140 5.58 -2.88 2.89
C ASN A 140 4.33 -2.47 3.66
N ILE A 141 4.27 -2.70 4.99
CA ILE A 141 3.14 -2.33 5.87
C ILE A 141 3.68 -1.61 7.11
N ARG A 142 4.26 -0.43 6.87
CA ARG A 142 4.71 0.53 7.89
C ARG A 142 3.68 1.60 8.27
N SER A 143 2.62 1.72 7.48
CA SER A 143 1.56 2.72 7.61
C SER A 143 0.20 2.06 7.45
N PHE A 144 -0.85 2.63 8.02
CA PHE A 144 -2.22 2.16 7.80
C PHE A 144 -2.65 2.33 6.35
N PHE A 145 -2.14 3.36 5.64
CA PHE A 145 -2.27 3.52 4.20
C PHE A 145 -1.10 2.87 3.47
N TRP A 146 -0.99 1.54 3.50
CA TRP A 146 0.11 0.82 2.84
C TRP A 146 -0.14 0.47 1.35
N SER A 147 -1.37 0.65 0.85
CA SER A 147 -1.75 0.30 -0.54
C SER A 147 -2.59 1.39 -1.22
N PRO A 148 -2.45 1.57 -2.55
CA PRO A 148 -3.32 2.45 -3.35
C PRO A 148 -4.80 2.06 -3.28
N VAL A 149 -5.09 0.78 -2.99
CA VAL A 149 -6.48 0.30 -2.80
C VAL A 149 -7.10 0.92 -1.54
N LEU A 150 -6.32 1.10 -0.47
CA LEU A 150 -6.78 1.79 0.73
C LEU A 150 -6.95 3.28 0.44
N LEU A 151 -6.00 3.90 -0.27
CA LEU A 151 -6.15 5.29 -0.72
C LEU A 151 -7.49 5.52 -1.44
N ARG A 152 -7.83 4.65 -2.39
CA ARG A 152 -9.09 4.71 -3.15
C ARG A 152 -10.35 4.63 -2.28
N GLN A 153 -10.30 3.95 -1.14
CA GLN A 153 -11.46 3.77 -0.26
C GLN A 153 -11.79 5.05 0.54
N TYR A 154 -10.77 5.85 0.84
CA TYR A 154 -10.87 6.99 1.74
C TYR A 154 -10.66 8.34 1.04
N TYR A 155 -10.15 8.33 -0.20
CA TYR A 155 -9.83 9.53 -0.95
C TYR A 155 -10.31 9.40 -2.40
N TYR A 156 -10.99 10.44 -2.88
CA TYR A 156 -11.49 10.47 -4.25
C TYR A 156 -10.35 10.79 -5.23
N ILE A 157 -10.11 9.86 -6.14
CA ILE A 157 -9.17 10.00 -7.26
C ILE A 157 -9.95 9.70 -8.53
N ASP A 158 -9.84 10.59 -9.51
CA ASP A 158 -10.56 10.52 -10.79
C ASP A 158 -9.97 9.49 -11.78
N HIS A 159 -8.92 8.80 -11.36
CA HIS A 159 -8.24 7.74 -12.08
C HIS A 159 -7.95 6.54 -11.17
N LYS A 160 -7.33 5.52 -11.75
CA LYS A 160 -6.93 4.29 -11.07
C LYS A 160 -5.65 4.54 -10.27
N PRO A 161 -5.67 4.53 -8.92
CA PRO A 161 -4.51 4.93 -8.14
C PRO A 161 -3.41 3.87 -8.14
N THR A 162 -2.18 4.37 -8.09
CA THR A 162 -0.92 3.62 -8.13
C THR A 162 -0.11 3.86 -6.85
N PHE A 163 0.98 3.12 -6.68
CA PHE A 163 1.92 3.34 -5.59
C PHE A 163 2.63 4.70 -5.68
N ASP A 164 2.77 5.25 -6.89
CA ASP A 164 3.31 6.60 -7.09
C ASP A 164 2.35 7.67 -6.58
N ASP A 165 1.05 7.50 -6.83
CA ASP A 165 0.02 8.38 -6.26
C ASP A 165 0.06 8.32 -4.73
N LEU A 166 0.12 7.12 -4.17
CA LEU A 166 0.24 6.94 -2.73
C LEU A 166 1.53 7.55 -2.15
N ALA A 167 2.64 7.47 -2.89
CA ALA A 167 3.90 8.11 -2.51
C ALA A 167 3.76 9.64 -2.42
N SER A 168 2.98 10.25 -3.32
CA SER A 168 2.73 11.70 -3.31
C SER A 168 2.00 12.18 -2.04
N PHE A 169 1.21 11.32 -1.39
CA PHE A 169 0.49 11.62 -0.15
C PHE A 169 1.27 11.30 1.13
N ARG A 170 2.51 10.80 1.04
CA ARG A 170 3.23 10.29 2.23
C ARG A 170 3.45 11.31 3.32
N SER A 171 3.86 12.53 2.94
CA SER A 171 4.07 13.61 3.91
C SER A 171 2.81 13.92 4.74
N ASN A 172 1.64 13.89 4.10
CA ASN A 172 0.35 14.11 4.76
C ASN A 172 -0.02 12.96 5.70
N ILE A 173 0.13 11.72 5.21
CA ILE A 173 -0.12 10.50 6.00
C ILE A 173 0.79 10.46 7.23
N ASP A 174 2.09 10.70 7.04
CA ASP A 174 3.08 10.68 8.12
C ASP A 174 2.79 11.78 9.16
N THR A 175 2.30 12.94 8.74
CA THR A 175 1.88 14.01 9.67
C THR A 175 0.73 13.55 10.56
N ALA A 176 -0.28 12.90 9.98
CA ALA A 176 -1.43 12.37 10.71
C ALA A 176 -1.03 11.21 11.65
N GLU A 177 -0.23 10.26 11.16
CA GLU A 177 0.24 9.12 11.95
C GLU A 177 1.16 9.57 13.10
N ASN A 178 2.02 10.56 12.89
CA ASN A 178 2.84 11.14 13.97
C ASN A 178 2.01 11.86 15.02
N PHE A 179 0.90 12.50 14.62
CA PHE A 179 -0.06 13.06 15.58
C PHE A 179 -0.69 11.94 16.41
N LEU A 180 -1.19 10.87 15.77
CA LEU A 180 -1.80 9.73 16.45
C LEU A 180 -0.82 9.05 17.41
N ARG A 181 0.44 8.83 17.00
CA ARG A 181 1.49 8.26 17.86
C ARG A 181 1.71 9.07 19.13
N LYS A 182 1.74 10.41 19.03
CA LYS A 182 1.86 11.29 20.20
C LYS A 182 0.65 11.21 21.14
N GLN A 183 -0.55 11.09 20.59
CA GLN A 183 -1.80 11.11 21.36
C GLN A 183 -2.20 9.75 21.94
N LEU A 184 -1.88 8.66 21.24
CA LEU A 184 -2.32 7.30 21.55
C LEU A 184 -1.18 6.36 21.98
N SER A 185 0.07 6.85 21.99
CA SER A 185 1.33 6.12 22.21
C SER A 185 1.85 5.31 21.01
N ASP A 186 3.18 5.23 20.88
CA ASP A 186 3.84 4.39 19.87
C ASP A 186 3.50 2.91 20.04
N ASP A 187 3.48 2.43 21.29
CA ASP A 187 3.18 1.04 21.64
C ASP A 187 1.81 0.57 21.11
N LEU A 188 0.76 1.41 21.22
CA LEU A 188 -0.55 1.07 20.67
C LEU A 188 -0.52 1.09 19.13
N ILE A 189 0.09 2.10 18.52
CA ILE A 189 0.14 2.19 17.05
C ILE A 189 0.92 1.02 16.46
N ASP A 190 2.02 0.62 17.08
CA ASP A 190 2.84 -0.50 16.64
C ASP A 190 2.11 -1.84 16.80
N GLN A 191 1.31 -1.99 17.87
CA GLN A 191 0.41 -3.13 18.03
C GLN A 191 -0.60 -3.22 16.89
N LEU A 192 -1.31 -2.13 16.58
CA LEU A 192 -2.30 -2.10 15.52
C LEU A 192 -1.68 -2.32 14.13
N LEU A 193 -0.47 -1.83 13.88
CA LEU A 193 0.27 -2.10 12.64
C LEU A 193 0.76 -3.56 12.56
N SER A 194 1.13 -4.18 13.69
CA SER A 194 1.43 -5.62 13.73
C SER A 194 0.19 -6.46 13.40
N GLU A 195 -0.97 -6.10 13.94
CA GLU A 195 -2.27 -6.72 13.59
C GLU A 195 -2.64 -6.50 12.12
N GLU A 196 -2.33 -5.31 11.56
CA GLU A 196 -2.44 -5.06 10.14
C GLU A 196 -1.53 -6.00 9.35
N ARG A 197 -0.25 -6.14 9.69
CA ARG A 197 0.65 -7.09 9.01
C ARG A 197 0.15 -8.54 9.05
N LYS A 198 -0.56 -8.93 10.11
CA LYS A 198 -1.14 -10.28 10.26
C LYS A 198 -2.53 -10.43 9.63
N ALA A 199 -3.13 -9.35 9.15
CA ALA A 199 -4.54 -9.28 8.74
C ALA A 199 -5.52 -9.80 9.82
N LYS A 200 -5.12 -9.75 11.09
CA LYS A 200 -5.84 -10.34 12.22
C LYS A 200 -5.92 -9.30 13.31
N PHE A 201 -7.15 -8.84 13.56
CA PHE A 201 -7.47 -7.83 14.55
C PHE A 201 -8.44 -8.38 15.57
N GLU A 202 -8.25 -7.97 16.82
CA GLU A 202 -9.32 -8.02 17.81
C GLU A 202 -10.48 -7.08 17.40
N PRO A 203 -11.74 -7.34 17.80
CA PRO A 203 -12.90 -6.61 17.31
C PRO A 203 -12.83 -5.08 17.51
N ASN A 204 -12.38 -4.63 18.69
CA ASN A 204 -12.28 -3.21 19.00
C ASN A 204 -11.06 -2.56 18.34
N HIS A 205 -9.95 -3.30 18.18
CA HIS A 205 -8.80 -2.83 17.41
C HIS A 205 -9.14 -2.62 15.94
N ARG A 206 -9.95 -3.50 15.34
CA ARG A 206 -10.47 -3.32 13.99
C ARG A 206 -11.27 -2.03 13.86
N THR A 207 -12.14 -1.75 14.83
CA THR A 207 -12.96 -0.53 14.84
C THR A 207 -12.09 0.72 15.00
N ALA A 208 -11.10 0.68 15.90
CA ALA A 208 -10.13 1.77 16.07
C ALA A 208 -9.32 2.02 14.79
N LYS A 209 -8.86 0.95 14.11
CA LYS A 209 -8.16 1.05 12.83
C LYS A 209 -8.99 1.78 11.76
N LEU A 210 -10.28 1.48 11.65
CA LEU A 210 -11.15 2.18 10.69
C LEU A 210 -11.26 3.67 11.01
N LYS A 211 -11.43 4.02 12.29
CA LYS A 211 -11.45 5.42 12.76
C LYS A 211 -10.11 6.14 12.54
N ILE A 212 -8.99 5.42 12.70
CA ILE A 212 -7.65 5.93 12.37
C ILE A 212 -7.54 6.24 10.88
N LEU A 213 -8.01 5.34 10.00
CA LEU A 213 -8.02 5.58 8.56
C LEU A 213 -8.89 6.80 8.19
N ASP A 214 -10.07 6.92 8.78
CA ASP A 214 -10.94 8.10 8.61
C ASP A 214 -10.22 9.39 9.05
N PHE A 215 -9.54 9.37 10.20
CA PHE A 215 -8.76 10.49 10.69
C PHE A 215 -7.60 10.87 9.76
N ILE A 216 -6.80 9.89 9.31
CA ILE A 216 -5.68 10.14 8.40
C ILE A 216 -6.18 10.70 7.06
N ALA A 217 -7.33 10.24 6.57
CA ALA A 217 -7.92 10.74 5.33
C ALA A 217 -8.22 12.24 5.35
N LEU A 218 -8.49 12.83 6.52
CA LEU A 218 -8.72 14.28 6.68
C LEU A 218 -7.46 15.12 6.42
N PHE A 219 -6.27 14.52 6.48
CA PHE A 219 -5.00 15.19 6.18
C PHE A 219 -4.66 15.14 4.68
N LEU A 220 -5.39 14.34 3.89
CA LEU A 220 -5.22 14.28 2.45
C LEU A 220 -5.86 15.53 1.81
N PRO A 221 -5.13 16.27 0.96
CA PRO A 221 -5.64 17.50 0.36
C PRO A 221 -6.81 17.20 -0.59
N GLN A 222 -7.95 17.88 -0.45
CA GLN A 222 -9.06 17.82 -1.40
C GLN A 222 -8.99 19.03 -2.33
N ASN A 223 -8.92 18.80 -3.65
CA ASN A 223 -8.79 19.87 -4.65
C ASN A 223 -7.62 20.84 -4.42
N GLY A 224 -6.55 20.40 -3.74
CA GLY A 224 -5.38 21.22 -3.41
C GLY A 224 -5.47 21.94 -2.06
N ASP A 225 -6.63 21.91 -1.38
CA ASP A 225 -6.83 22.47 -0.05
C ASP A 225 -6.89 21.36 1.01
N ILE A 226 -6.25 21.56 2.15
CA ILE A 226 -6.43 20.67 3.30
C ILE A 226 -7.77 21.03 3.95
N THR A 227 -8.59 20.01 4.25
CA THR A 227 -9.85 20.15 4.98
C THR A 227 -9.67 21.04 6.22
N ASP A 228 -10.72 21.81 6.57
CA ASP A 228 -10.68 22.67 7.76
C ASP A 228 -10.26 21.86 8.99
N ARG A 229 -9.30 22.38 9.77
CA ARG A 229 -8.75 21.70 10.95
C ARG A 229 -9.82 21.42 12.00
N GLN A 230 -10.98 22.10 11.97
CA GLN A 230 -12.10 21.80 12.86
C GLN A 230 -12.59 20.35 12.73
N ASP A 231 -12.65 19.79 11.53
CA ASP A 231 -13.12 18.41 11.31
C ASP A 231 -12.13 17.37 11.86
N THR A 232 -10.83 17.70 11.90
CA THR A 232 -9.79 16.81 12.46
C THR A 232 -9.95 16.64 13.97
N HIS A 233 -10.38 17.67 14.69
CA HIS A 233 -10.57 17.60 16.13
C HIS A 233 -11.72 16.66 16.51
N GLY A 234 -12.89 16.83 15.89
CA GLY A 234 -14.06 15.98 16.16
C GLY A 234 -13.84 14.51 15.80
N SER A 235 -13.13 14.24 14.70
CA SER A 235 -12.76 12.88 14.31
C SER A 235 -11.81 12.23 15.32
N PHE A 236 -10.79 12.96 15.78
CA PHE A 236 -9.89 12.48 16.81
C PHE A 236 -10.60 12.25 18.15
N GLU A 237 -11.45 13.17 18.61
CA GLU A 237 -12.23 13.00 19.84
C GLU A 237 -13.12 11.75 19.77
N ASN A 238 -13.70 11.47 18.60
CA ASN A 238 -14.50 10.26 18.40
C ASN A 238 -13.67 8.97 18.50
N LEU A 239 -12.46 8.97 17.94
CA LEU A 239 -11.50 7.87 18.08
C LEU A 239 -11.06 7.69 19.53
N LEU A 240 -10.66 8.78 20.20
CA LEU A 240 -10.18 8.77 21.57
C LEU A 240 -11.26 8.26 22.53
N ARG A 241 -12.48 8.80 22.42
CA ARG A 241 -13.63 8.35 23.21
C ARG A 241 -13.91 6.87 23.00
N PHE A 242 -13.87 6.39 21.75
CA PHE A 242 -14.08 4.97 21.48
C PHE A 242 -13.03 4.09 22.17
N ILE A 243 -11.76 4.49 22.13
CA ILE A 243 -10.68 3.77 22.81
C ILE A 243 -10.89 3.79 24.33
N GLU A 244 -11.27 4.94 24.90
CA GLU A 244 -11.47 5.11 26.34
C GLU A 244 -12.72 4.38 26.87
N ASP A 245 -13.78 4.29 26.07
CA ASP A 245 -14.98 3.50 26.38
C ASP A 245 -14.70 1.98 26.41
N HIS A 246 -13.59 1.54 25.79
CA HIS A 246 -13.18 0.13 25.68
C HIS A 246 -11.75 -0.09 26.22
N LEU A 247 -11.35 0.69 27.23
CA LEU A 247 -9.96 0.82 27.67
C LEU A 247 -9.29 -0.50 28.07
N ASP A 248 -10.05 -1.49 28.53
CA ASP A 248 -9.55 -2.82 28.88
C ASP A 248 -9.00 -3.60 27.67
N ASP A 249 -9.50 -3.33 26.47
CA ASP A 249 -8.97 -3.92 25.24
C ASP A 249 -7.71 -3.19 24.76
N PHE A 250 -7.52 -1.91 25.15
CA PHE A 250 -6.42 -1.06 24.75
C PHE A 250 -5.36 -0.89 25.85
N THR A 251 -4.91 -2.00 26.43
CA THR A 251 -3.93 -1.99 27.54
C THR A 251 -2.66 -1.20 27.23
N LYS A 252 -2.15 -1.28 26.00
CA LYS A 252 -0.98 -0.52 25.53
C LYS A 252 -1.17 0.99 25.62
N TYR A 253 -2.38 1.49 25.36
CA TYR A 253 -2.69 2.90 25.57
C TYR A 253 -2.94 3.21 27.04
N ARG A 254 -3.77 2.42 27.74
CA ARG A 254 -4.09 2.61 29.16
C ARG A 254 -2.85 2.79 30.04
N ASP A 255 -1.84 1.96 29.80
CA ASP A 255 -0.63 1.92 30.63
C ASP A 255 0.44 2.92 30.15
N SER A 256 0.19 3.65 29.06
CA SER A 256 1.12 4.60 28.43
C SER A 256 1.22 5.95 29.15
N THR A 257 2.28 6.68 28.83
CA THR A 257 2.42 8.10 29.22
C THR A 257 1.43 9.01 28.48
N ALA A 258 1.01 8.64 27.27
CA ALA A 258 0.03 9.39 26.48
C ALA A 258 -1.34 9.41 27.18
N TYR A 259 -1.81 8.26 27.67
CA TYR A 259 -3.05 8.19 28.45
C TYR A 259 -2.97 9.08 29.69
N LYS A 260 -1.86 9.01 30.44
CA LYS A 260 -1.64 9.90 31.60
C LYS A 260 -1.69 11.37 31.20
N ALA A 261 -1.01 11.76 30.12
CA ALA A 261 -1.00 13.14 29.64
C ALA A 261 -2.39 13.64 29.25
N ASN A 262 -3.19 12.81 28.57
CA ASN A 262 -4.56 13.14 28.18
C ASN A 262 -5.51 13.30 29.38
N HIS A 263 -5.18 12.70 30.53
CA HIS A 263 -5.98 12.72 31.76
C HIS A 263 -5.36 13.56 32.89
N MET A 264 -4.20 14.19 32.67
CA MET A 264 -3.61 15.09 33.64
C MET A 264 -4.50 16.33 33.75
N GLN A 265 -5.12 16.51 34.91
CA GLN A 265 -5.73 17.78 35.26
C GLN A 265 -4.64 18.86 35.26
N ALA A 266 -4.93 20.03 34.67
CA ALA A 266 -4.06 21.18 34.77
C ALA A 266 -3.73 21.44 36.25
N TYR A 267 -2.45 21.66 36.55
CA TYR A 267 -2.02 21.98 37.92
C TYR A 267 -2.79 23.20 38.42
N GLU A 268 -3.62 22.99 39.43
CA GLU A 268 -4.34 24.06 40.11
C GLU A 268 -3.43 24.62 41.20
N ASN A 269 -2.98 25.88 41.06
CA ASN A 269 -2.21 26.57 42.10
C ASN A 269 -3.06 26.64 43.38
N LYS A 270 -2.76 25.79 44.36
CA LYS A 270 -3.38 25.89 45.69
C LYS A 270 -2.63 26.92 46.53
N ALA A 271 -3.35 27.64 47.39
CA ALA A 271 -2.81 28.76 48.18
C ALA A 271 -1.69 28.34 49.16
N ASP A 272 -1.54 27.04 49.42
CA ASP A 272 -0.56 26.42 50.29
C ASP A 272 0.60 25.73 49.54
N ASP A 273 0.60 25.76 48.20
CA ASP A 273 1.63 25.07 47.43
C ASP A 273 2.93 25.90 47.33
N THR A 274 4.06 25.28 47.66
CA THR A 274 5.37 25.96 47.71
C THR A 274 5.92 26.30 46.32
N THR A 275 5.32 25.74 45.26
CA THR A 275 5.69 26.00 43.87
C THR A 275 4.54 26.71 43.16
N PHE A 276 4.66 28.02 43.02
CA PHE A 276 3.70 28.87 42.31
C PHE A 276 4.19 29.08 40.87
N PHE A 277 3.43 28.62 39.88
CA PHE A 277 3.75 28.88 38.48
C PHE A 277 2.97 30.12 38.01
N PHE A 278 3.69 31.19 37.65
CA PHE A 278 3.09 32.39 37.04
C PHE A 278 2.74 32.08 35.57
N ALA A 279 1.46 32.14 35.23
CA ALA A 279 1.03 32.20 33.84
C ALA A 279 1.44 33.57 33.27
N GLY A 280 2.35 33.58 32.30
CA GLY A 280 2.74 34.75 31.51
C GLY A 280 1.92 34.87 30.24
#